data_AF-A0A8A1MAG7-F1
#
_entry.id   AF-A0A8A1MAG7-F1
#
_cell.length_a   1.000
_cell.length_b   1.000
_cell.length_c   1.000
_cell.angle_alpha   90.00
_cell.angle_beta   90.00
_cell.angle_gamma   90.00
#
_symmetry.space_group_name_H-M   'P 1'
#
loop_
_entity.id
_entity.type
_entity.pdbx_description
1 polymer ?
#
loop_
_entity_poly.entity_id
_entity_poly.type
_entity_poly.pdbx_seq_one_letter_code
_entity_poly.pdbx_strand_id
1 'polypeptide(L)'
;MANGGRKADVVKGYVEWAIQNNIGVIDVNIPKHLTPSEKSVNYQDEDRMRMQMSDQLATYLWENYIEPNDATSIFFLGVGNAYFGLANLLVTTERVHQRVSGVISFVAESPVRAVSSNTTTWLSKWYKENSLVFVSHLHGVWAGPENSRKLSKRYGRLIPSMNVGLNEMLNAHKEDVIKFITDRLEEDEEDDEAGGDS
;
A
#
# COMPACT_ATOMS: atom_id res chain seq x y z
N MET A 1 -3.39 -39.36 2.38
CA MET A 1 -2.45 -38.52 1.62
C MET A 1 -2.85 -37.07 1.82
N ALA A 2 -2.07 -36.32 2.59
CA ALA A 2 -2.30 -34.88 2.75
C ALA A 2 -1.86 -34.19 1.46
N ASN A 3 -2.82 -33.56 0.76
CA ASN A 3 -2.52 -32.72 -0.39
C ASN A 3 -1.79 -31.49 0.16
N GLY A 4 -0.46 -31.47 0.02
CA GLY A 4 0.38 -30.34 0.39
C GLY A 4 0.04 -29.15 -0.50
N GLY A 5 -0.92 -28.33 -0.08
CA GLY A 5 -1.16 -27.03 -0.69
C GLY A 5 0.08 -26.19 -0.53
N ARG A 6 0.90 -26.08 -1.58
CA ARG A 6 1.88 -25.00 -1.70
C ARG A 6 1.09 -23.71 -1.64
N LYS A 7 1.12 -23.02 -0.49
CA LYS A 7 0.78 -21.60 -0.45
C LYS A 7 1.78 -20.94 -1.39
N ALA A 8 1.34 -20.53 -2.57
CA ALA A 8 2.13 -19.72 -3.47
C ALA A 8 2.32 -18.37 -2.75
N ASP A 9 3.48 -18.20 -2.13
CA ASP A 9 3.85 -16.93 -1.52
C ASP A 9 4.35 -16.01 -2.62
N VAL A 10 3.41 -15.36 -3.29
CA VAL A 10 3.71 -14.41 -4.38
C VAL A 10 4.48 -13.22 -3.84
N VAL A 11 4.24 -12.84 -2.58
CA VAL A 11 4.94 -11.74 -1.89
C VAL A 11 6.43 -12.03 -1.78
N LYS A 12 6.82 -13.30 -1.54
CA LYS A 12 8.22 -13.73 -1.58
C LYS A 12 8.93 -13.31 -2.87
N GLY A 13 8.24 -13.35 -4.01
CA GLY A 13 8.81 -12.93 -5.29
C GLY A 13 9.12 -11.43 -5.37
N TYR A 14 8.42 -10.58 -4.63
CA TYR A 14 8.73 -9.16 -4.50
C TYR A 14 9.91 -8.94 -3.55
N VAL A 15 9.93 -9.66 -2.42
CA VAL A 15 11.02 -9.61 -1.45
C VAL A 15 12.35 -10.05 -2.08
N GLU A 16 12.35 -11.17 -2.80
CA GLU A 16 13.55 -11.67 -3.50
C GLU A 16 14.05 -10.66 -4.53
N TRP A 17 13.16 -10.04 -5.30
CA TRP A 17 13.52 -9.00 -6.27
C TRP A 17 14.11 -7.77 -5.58
N ALA A 18 13.50 -7.28 -4.50
CA ALA A 18 13.98 -6.12 -3.76
C ALA A 18 15.39 -6.35 -3.21
N ILE A 19 15.64 -7.53 -2.60
CA ILE A 19 16.97 -7.91 -2.10
C ILE A 19 17.99 -7.97 -3.24
N GLN A 20 17.63 -8.53 -4.39
CA GLN A 20 18.53 -8.60 -5.56
C GLN A 20 18.91 -7.23 -6.13
N ASN A 21 18.07 -6.22 -5.91
CA ASN A 21 18.31 -4.84 -6.35
C ASN A 21 18.77 -3.94 -5.19
N ASN A 22 19.30 -4.52 -4.11
CA ASN A 22 19.85 -3.79 -2.96
C ASN A 22 18.84 -2.86 -2.26
N ILE A 23 17.55 -3.20 -2.30
CA ILE A 23 16.47 -2.48 -1.61
C ILE A 23 16.24 -3.12 -0.25
N GLY A 24 16.25 -2.31 0.81
CA GLY A 24 15.89 -2.75 2.17
C GLY A 24 14.41 -3.15 2.25
N VAL A 25 14.11 -4.25 2.95
CA VAL A 25 12.75 -4.80 3.04
C VAL A 25 12.28 -4.88 4.48
N ILE A 26 11.09 -4.33 4.74
CA ILE A 26 10.31 -4.58 5.97
C ILE A 26 9.05 -5.35 5.55
N ASP A 27 9.04 -6.67 5.81
CA ASP A 27 7.88 -7.53 5.54
C ASP A 27 7.01 -7.67 6.79
N VAL A 28 5.71 -7.38 6.66
CA VAL A 28 4.78 -7.28 7.78
C VAL A 28 3.52 -8.09 7.49
N ASN A 29 3.26 -9.09 8.33
CA ASN A 29 2.03 -9.88 8.25
C ASN A 29 0.94 -9.25 9.13
N ILE A 30 -0.22 -8.93 8.53
CA ILE A 30 -1.40 -8.42 9.24
C ILE A 30 -2.40 -9.58 9.47
N PRO A 31 -2.65 -9.99 10.72
CA PRO A 31 -3.58 -11.07 11.02
C PRO A 31 -5.01 -10.77 10.55
N LYS A 32 -5.68 -11.75 9.93
CA LYS A 32 -7.09 -11.63 9.52
C LYS A 32 -8.06 -11.66 10.70
N HIS A 33 -7.71 -12.39 11.77
CA HIS A 33 -8.49 -12.50 13.00
C HIS A 33 -7.60 -12.16 14.18
N LEU A 34 -8.15 -11.39 15.12
CA LEU A 34 -7.53 -11.12 16.41
C LEU A 34 -8.15 -12.08 17.42
N THR A 35 -7.34 -12.87 18.10
CA THR A 35 -7.83 -13.69 19.21
C THR A 35 -8.27 -12.75 20.34
N PRO A 36 -9.55 -12.74 20.77
CA PRO A 36 -9.96 -11.90 21.87
C PRO A 36 -9.17 -12.27 23.13
N SER A 37 -8.56 -11.28 23.79
CA SER A 37 -8.02 -11.51 25.13
C SER A 37 -9.18 -11.81 26.07
N GLU A 38 -9.00 -12.74 27.03
CA GLU A 38 -10.03 -13.17 28.00
C GLU A 38 -10.66 -12.02 28.83
N LYS A 39 -10.17 -10.78 28.69
CA LYS A 39 -10.58 -9.60 29.45
C LYS A 39 -11.41 -8.56 28.65
N SER A 40 -11.68 -8.75 27.36
CA SER A 40 -12.48 -7.78 26.60
C SER A 40 -13.97 -8.10 26.67
N VAL A 41 -14.65 -7.53 27.68
CA VAL A 41 -16.11 -7.62 27.90
C VAL A 41 -16.90 -6.72 26.92
N ASN A 42 -16.22 -6.02 26.02
CA ASN A 42 -16.88 -5.17 25.03
C ASN A 42 -16.77 -5.83 23.65
N TYR A 43 -17.91 -6.13 23.04
CA TYR A 43 -18.08 -6.41 21.63
C TYR A 43 -17.73 -5.15 20.81
N GLN A 44 -16.46 -4.74 20.81
CA GLN A 44 -15.98 -3.88 19.75
C GLN A 44 -16.03 -4.72 18.48
N ASP A 45 -16.67 -4.20 17.43
CA ASP A 45 -16.61 -4.80 16.09
C ASP A 45 -15.15 -5.16 15.80
N GLU A 46 -14.86 -6.45 15.62
CA GLU A 46 -13.50 -6.94 15.36
C GLU A 46 -12.84 -6.17 14.21
N ASP A 47 -13.64 -5.76 13.23
CA ASP A 47 -13.24 -4.93 12.09
C ASP A 47 -12.64 -3.59 12.51
N ARG A 48 -13.28 -2.89 13.47
CA ARG A 48 -12.77 -1.60 13.97
C ARG A 48 -11.49 -1.78 14.76
N MET A 49 -11.43 -2.82 15.59
CA MET A 49 -10.24 -3.14 16.37
C MET A 49 -9.06 -3.48 15.45
N ARG A 50 -9.29 -4.23 14.37
CA ARG A 50 -8.28 -4.54 13.36
C ARG A 50 -7.77 -3.30 12.63
N MET A 51 -8.67 -2.37 12.26
CA MET A 51 -8.26 -1.11 11.66
C MET A 51 -7.35 -0.32 12.60
N GLN A 52 -7.75 -0.16 13.86
CA GLN A 52 -6.94 0.55 14.87
C GLN A 52 -5.57 -0.10 15.08
N MET A 53 -5.50 -1.43 15.14
CA MET A 53 -4.22 -2.12 15.28
C MET A 53 -3.34 -1.99 14.03
N SER A 54 -3.93 -2.04 12.83
CA SER A 54 -3.21 -1.80 11.58
C SER A 54 -2.65 -0.38 11.51
N ASP A 55 -3.42 0.60 11.99
CA ASP A 55 -3.00 2.01 12.04
C ASP A 55 -1.85 2.17 13.03
N GLN A 56 -1.98 1.64 14.25
CA GLN A 56 -0.93 1.68 15.28
C GLN A 56 0.37 1.02 14.81
N LEU A 57 0.27 -0.13 14.14
CA LEU A 57 1.43 -0.83 13.62
C LEU A 57 2.13 -0.04 12.51
N ALA A 58 1.37 0.55 11.58
CA ALA A 58 1.94 1.37 10.51
C ALA A 58 2.66 2.60 11.07
N THR A 59 2.04 3.31 12.02
CA THR A 59 2.66 4.45 12.72
C THR A 59 3.91 4.04 13.49
N TYR A 60 3.85 2.93 14.24
CA TYR A 60 5.00 2.44 15.00
C TYR A 60 6.20 2.12 14.10
N LEU A 61 5.96 1.42 13.00
CA LEU A 61 7.02 1.11 12.02
C LEU A 61 7.60 2.38 11.40
N TRP A 62 6.74 3.34 11.06
CA TRP A 62 7.19 4.63 10.53
C TRP A 62 8.12 5.34 11.51
N GLU A 63 7.63 5.65 12.71
CA GLU A 63 8.32 6.51 13.69
C GLU A 63 9.59 5.86 14.26
N ASN A 64 9.63 4.52 14.39
CA ASN A 64 10.71 3.83 15.10
C ASN A 64 11.72 3.16 14.18
N TYR A 65 11.35 2.85 12.93
CA TYR A 65 12.20 2.07 12.03
C TYR A 65 12.40 2.71 10.66
N ILE A 66 11.50 3.56 10.17
CA ILE A 66 11.63 4.12 8.81
C ILE A 66 12.12 5.56 8.88
N GLU A 67 11.39 6.42 9.58
CA GLU A 67 11.70 7.83 9.73
C GLU A 67 13.09 8.11 10.35
N PRO A 68 13.59 7.34 11.33
CA PRO A 68 14.91 7.59 11.90
C PRO A 68 16.10 7.26 10.96
N ASN A 69 15.86 6.53 9.87
CA ASN A 69 16.91 6.18 8.90
C ASN A 69 17.03 7.24 7.81
N ASP A 70 18.10 7.20 7.02
CA ASP A 70 18.38 8.18 5.96
C ASP A 70 17.75 7.83 4.60
N ALA A 71 16.96 6.76 4.50
CA ALA A 71 16.36 6.32 3.23
C ALA A 71 15.41 7.38 2.63
N THR A 72 15.74 7.92 1.46
CA THR A 72 14.96 8.98 0.79
C THR A 72 13.90 8.45 -0.16
N SER A 73 14.09 7.25 -0.72
CA SER A 73 13.15 6.62 -1.66
C SER A 73 12.44 5.43 -1.02
N ILE A 74 11.26 5.68 -0.42
CA ILE A 74 10.46 4.66 0.28
C ILE A 74 9.25 4.25 -0.55
N PHE A 75 9.02 2.94 -0.64
CA PHE A 75 7.85 2.38 -1.31
C PHE A 75 7.01 1.57 -0.33
N PHE A 76 5.69 1.79 -0.33
CA PHE A 76 4.76 0.97 0.43
C PHE A 76 4.02 0.00 -0.49
N LEU A 77 3.87 -1.25 -0.07
CA LEU A 77 3.08 -2.26 -0.76
C LEU A 77 2.03 -2.84 0.20
N GLY A 78 0.76 -2.50 -0.02
CA GLY A 78 -0.38 -2.97 0.77
C GLY A 78 -1.19 -4.02 0.04
N VAL A 79 -1.37 -5.20 0.64
CA VAL A 79 -2.19 -6.29 0.07
C VAL A 79 -3.46 -6.48 0.89
N GLY A 80 -4.62 -6.38 0.23
CA GLY A 80 -5.92 -6.51 0.89
C GLY A 80 -6.12 -5.45 1.98
N ASN A 81 -6.51 -5.90 3.17
CA ASN A 81 -6.80 -5.01 4.30
C ASN A 81 -5.56 -4.29 4.85
N ALA A 82 -4.35 -4.78 4.59
CA ALA A 82 -3.11 -4.14 5.07
C ALA A 82 -2.93 -2.72 4.51
N TYR A 83 -3.51 -2.43 3.34
CA TYR A 83 -3.53 -1.08 2.76
C TYR A 83 -4.22 -0.04 3.67
N PHE A 84 -5.12 -0.45 4.58
CA PHE A 84 -5.85 0.51 5.42
C PHE A 84 -4.93 1.29 6.35
N GLY A 85 -3.99 0.62 7.01
CA GLY A 85 -2.99 1.28 7.86
C GLY A 85 -2.11 2.26 7.07
N LEU A 86 -1.72 1.89 5.84
CA LEU A 86 -0.95 2.76 4.97
C LEU A 86 -1.72 4.02 4.55
N ALA A 87 -3.00 3.85 4.17
CA ALA A 87 -3.86 4.98 3.82
C ALA A 87 -4.03 5.95 4.99
N ASN A 88 -4.20 5.43 6.21
CA ASN A 88 -4.29 6.25 7.40
C ASN A 88 -2.96 6.96 7.70
N LEU A 89 -1.83 6.26 7.64
CA LEU A 89 -0.49 6.82 7.82
C LEU A 89 -0.25 8.04 6.92
N LEU A 90 -0.61 7.94 5.64
CA LEU A 90 -0.51 9.06 4.68
C LEU A 90 -1.39 10.25 5.07
N VAL A 91 -2.54 10.03 5.69
CA VAL A 91 -3.42 11.14 6.09
C VAL A 91 -2.97 11.80 7.38
N THR A 92 -2.49 11.01 8.34
CA THR A 92 -2.28 11.47 9.73
C THR A 92 -0.85 11.86 10.05
N THR A 93 0.13 11.30 9.35
CA THR A 93 1.54 11.48 9.70
C THR A 93 2.17 12.56 8.84
N GLU A 94 2.78 13.55 9.49
CA GLU A 94 3.45 14.64 8.81
C GLU A 94 4.66 14.15 8.04
N ARG A 95 5.02 14.86 6.96
CA ARG A 95 6.24 14.64 6.16
C ARG A 95 6.42 13.27 5.51
N VAL A 96 5.55 12.28 5.73
CA VAL A 96 5.59 10.97 5.05
C VAL A 96 5.74 11.13 3.53
N HIS A 97 4.95 12.04 2.96
CA HIS A 97 4.93 12.34 1.53
C HIS A 97 6.24 12.88 0.95
N GLN A 98 7.17 13.34 1.80
CA GLN A 98 8.47 13.87 1.38
C GLN A 98 9.49 12.76 1.14
N ARG A 99 9.26 11.55 1.68
CA ARG A 99 10.19 10.42 1.58
C ARG A 99 9.57 9.18 0.93
N VAL A 100 8.25 9.17 0.74
CA VAL A 100 7.56 8.08 0.06
C VAL A 100 7.51 8.37 -1.44
N SER A 101 8.31 7.65 -2.22
CA SER A 101 8.32 7.77 -3.69
C SER A 101 7.14 7.03 -4.33
N GLY A 102 6.55 6.03 -3.65
CA GLY A 102 5.42 5.29 -4.21
C GLY A 102 4.57 4.48 -3.23
N VAL A 103 3.27 4.36 -3.55
CA VAL A 103 2.31 3.54 -2.80
C VAL A 103 1.60 2.56 -3.72
N ILE A 104 1.83 1.28 -3.52
CA ILE A 104 1.24 0.18 -4.28
C ILE A 104 0.17 -0.49 -3.42
N SER A 105 -0.99 -0.77 -4.00
CA SER A 105 -2.10 -1.38 -3.26
C SER A 105 -2.86 -2.38 -4.12
N PHE A 106 -3.16 -3.55 -3.54
CA PHE A 106 -3.96 -4.60 -4.16
C PHE A 106 -5.27 -4.78 -3.42
N VAL A 107 -6.39 -4.51 -4.10
CA VAL A 107 -7.73 -4.47 -3.51
C VAL A 107 -8.66 -5.42 -4.27
N ALA A 108 -9.08 -6.50 -3.61
CA ALA A 108 -10.02 -7.46 -4.19
C ALA A 108 -11.47 -7.11 -3.84
N GLU A 109 -11.86 -7.34 -2.59
CA GLU A 109 -13.24 -7.17 -2.10
C GLU A 109 -13.38 -6.00 -1.11
N SER A 110 -12.28 -5.65 -0.43
CA SER A 110 -12.25 -4.61 0.59
C SER A 110 -12.53 -3.22 -0.01
N PRO A 111 -13.24 -2.32 0.69
CA PRO A 111 -13.46 -0.97 0.20
C PRO A 111 -12.15 -0.23 -0.10
N VAL A 112 -12.09 0.46 -1.23
CA VAL A 112 -10.97 1.37 -1.53
C VAL A 112 -11.02 2.57 -0.56
N ARG A 113 -9.90 2.82 0.13
CA ARG A 113 -9.76 3.94 1.07
C ARG A 113 -9.42 5.24 0.35
N ALA A 114 -10.01 6.33 0.83
CA ALA A 114 -9.69 7.68 0.40
C ALA A 114 -8.50 8.22 1.19
N VAL A 115 -7.51 8.77 0.49
CA VAL A 115 -6.40 9.55 1.03
C VAL A 115 -6.66 11.02 0.67
N SER A 116 -7.17 11.76 1.64
CA SER A 116 -7.55 13.17 1.50
C SER A 116 -7.55 13.86 2.84
N SER A 117 -7.23 15.15 2.84
CA SER A 117 -7.29 16.01 4.02
C SER A 117 -7.92 17.35 3.66
N ASN A 118 -8.69 17.93 4.58
CA ASN A 118 -9.29 19.25 4.41
C ASN A 118 -8.25 20.37 4.55
N THR A 119 -7.17 20.13 5.29
CA THR A 119 -6.07 21.08 5.49
C THR A 119 -4.98 20.89 4.44
N THR A 120 -4.68 19.64 4.10
CA THR A 120 -3.65 19.28 3.11
C THR A 120 -4.32 19.02 1.76
N THR A 121 -4.76 20.09 1.09
CA THR A 121 -5.57 20.02 -0.15
C THR A 121 -4.83 19.38 -1.35
N TRP A 122 -3.50 19.40 -1.34
CA TRP A 122 -2.66 18.77 -2.37
C TRP A 122 -2.55 17.25 -2.20
N LEU A 123 -2.90 16.70 -1.04
CA LEU A 123 -2.66 15.30 -0.68
C LEU A 123 -3.30 14.32 -1.68
N SER A 124 -4.56 14.55 -2.06
CA SER A 124 -5.22 13.66 -3.02
C SER A 124 -4.62 13.73 -4.42
N LYS A 125 -4.02 14.88 -4.80
CA LYS A 125 -3.31 15.00 -6.08
C LYS A 125 -2.00 14.20 -6.03
N TRP A 126 -1.20 14.43 -5.00
CA TRP A 126 0.04 13.69 -4.77
C TRP A 126 -0.23 12.18 -4.73
N TYR A 127 -1.28 11.75 -4.02
CA TYR A 127 -1.62 10.34 -3.92
C TYR A 127 -2.03 9.75 -5.29
N LYS A 128 -2.75 10.49 -6.12
CA LYS A 128 -3.08 10.05 -7.49
C LYS A 128 -1.83 9.87 -8.37
N GLU A 129 -0.83 10.71 -8.18
CA GLU A 129 0.40 10.74 -8.99
C GLU A 129 1.38 9.66 -8.54
N ASN A 130 1.46 9.40 -7.24
CA ASN A 130 2.45 8.53 -6.60
C ASN A 130 1.88 7.19 -6.10
N SER A 131 0.74 6.74 -6.62
CA SER A 131 0.22 5.41 -6.28
C SER A 131 -0.15 4.57 -7.49
N LEU A 132 -0.10 3.25 -7.31
CA LEU A 132 -0.75 2.25 -8.15
C LEU A 132 -1.73 1.48 -7.27
N VAL A 133 -3.02 1.58 -7.57
CA VAL A 133 -4.08 0.90 -6.81
C VAL A 133 -4.76 -0.09 -7.74
N PHE A 134 -4.26 -1.32 -7.74
CA PHE A 134 -4.83 -2.42 -8.51
C PHE A 134 -6.09 -2.91 -7.83
N VAL A 135 -7.21 -2.85 -8.53
CA VAL A 135 -8.52 -3.24 -8.00
C VAL A 135 -9.16 -4.28 -8.90
N SER A 136 -9.69 -5.36 -8.31
CA SER A 136 -10.47 -6.36 -9.04
C SER A 136 -11.53 -5.69 -9.93
N HIS A 137 -11.67 -6.12 -11.17
CA HIS A 137 -12.69 -5.62 -12.11
C HIS A 137 -14.14 -5.86 -11.63
N LEU A 138 -14.35 -6.79 -10.69
CA LEU A 138 -15.66 -7.05 -10.07
C LEU A 138 -15.94 -6.16 -8.85
N HIS A 139 -14.99 -5.31 -8.45
CA HIS A 139 -15.12 -4.51 -7.24
C HIS A 139 -16.17 -3.41 -7.39
N GLY A 140 -16.92 -3.14 -6.31
CA GLY A 140 -18.03 -2.17 -6.30
C GLY A 140 -17.62 -0.71 -6.57
N VAL A 141 -16.32 -0.37 -6.52
CA VAL A 141 -15.83 0.97 -6.91
C VAL A 141 -16.16 1.30 -8.36
N TRP A 142 -16.31 0.28 -9.21
CA TRP A 142 -16.68 0.41 -10.62
C TRP A 142 -18.19 0.38 -10.85
N ALA A 143 -19.03 0.28 -9.81
CA ALA A 143 -20.48 0.14 -9.95
C ALA A 143 -21.24 1.42 -9.60
N GLY A 144 -20.55 2.50 -9.19
CA GLY A 144 -21.19 3.74 -8.75
C GLY A 144 -21.81 4.55 -9.90
N PRO A 145 -22.79 5.44 -9.61
CA PRO A 145 -23.33 6.42 -10.58
C PRO A 145 -22.25 7.35 -11.18
N GLU A 146 -21.07 7.36 -10.55
CA GLU A 146 -19.82 7.97 -10.99
C GLU A 146 -19.16 7.27 -12.20
N ASN A 147 -19.69 6.17 -12.75
CA ASN A 147 -19.15 5.57 -13.99
C ASN A 147 -19.16 6.51 -15.20
N SER A 148 -19.90 7.62 -15.13
CA SER A 148 -19.89 8.72 -16.10
C SER A 148 -18.96 9.88 -15.72
N ARG A 149 -18.36 9.86 -14.51
CA ARG A 149 -17.47 10.88 -13.97
C ARG A 149 -16.07 10.32 -13.69
N LYS A 150 -15.08 11.19 -13.79
CA LYS A 150 -13.69 10.87 -13.48
C LYS A 150 -13.58 10.48 -12.00
N LEU A 151 -13.18 9.24 -11.73
CA LEU A 151 -12.98 8.72 -10.36
C LEU A 151 -12.11 9.68 -9.53
N SER A 152 -12.51 9.92 -8.27
CA SER A 152 -11.87 10.90 -7.40
C SER A 152 -10.38 10.59 -7.18
N LYS A 153 -9.55 11.66 -7.21
CA LYS A 153 -8.10 11.57 -6.98
C LYS A 153 -7.74 10.97 -5.62
N ARG A 154 -8.62 11.11 -4.63
CA ARG A 154 -8.43 10.56 -3.27
C ARG A 154 -8.25 9.04 -3.25
N TYR A 155 -8.65 8.34 -4.29
CA TYR A 155 -8.51 6.89 -4.39
C TYR A 155 -7.22 6.44 -5.09
N GLY A 156 -6.31 7.38 -5.40
CA GLY A 156 -5.05 7.05 -6.05
C GLY A 156 -5.25 6.71 -7.53
N ARG A 157 -4.22 6.11 -8.14
CA ARG A 157 -4.31 5.62 -9.52
C ARG A 157 -4.98 4.25 -9.54
N LEU A 158 -6.32 4.27 -9.59
CA LEU A 158 -7.12 3.07 -9.77
C LEU A 158 -6.81 2.41 -11.12
N ILE A 159 -6.41 1.14 -11.08
CA ILE A 159 -6.09 0.29 -12.23
C ILE A 159 -6.96 -0.98 -12.12
N PRO A 160 -7.84 -1.26 -13.09
CA PRO A 160 -8.62 -2.49 -13.07
C PRO A 160 -7.71 -3.70 -13.32
N SER A 161 -7.84 -4.72 -12.47
CA SER A 161 -7.25 -6.04 -12.67
C SER A 161 -8.31 -7.03 -13.17
N MET A 162 -7.98 -7.79 -14.20
CA MET A 162 -8.83 -8.89 -14.68
C MET A 162 -8.88 -10.07 -13.69
N ASN A 163 -8.02 -10.06 -12.68
CA ASN A 163 -8.02 -11.05 -11.61
C ASN A 163 -8.86 -10.59 -10.42
N VAL A 164 -9.44 -11.55 -9.71
CA VAL A 164 -10.32 -11.30 -8.55
C VAL A 164 -9.58 -11.57 -7.24
N GLY A 165 -8.77 -12.64 -7.20
CA GLY A 165 -8.01 -13.02 -6.02
C GLY A 165 -6.69 -12.24 -5.90
N LEU A 166 -6.31 -11.92 -4.65
CA LEU A 166 -5.13 -11.10 -4.35
C LEU A 166 -3.83 -11.73 -4.86
N ASN A 167 -3.69 -13.06 -4.78
CA ASN A 167 -2.48 -13.75 -5.25
C ASN A 167 -2.35 -13.70 -6.77
N GLU A 168 -3.46 -13.87 -7.48
CA GLU A 168 -3.53 -13.78 -8.93
C GLU A 168 -3.24 -12.35 -9.39
N MET A 169 -3.80 -11.34 -8.70
CA MET A 169 -3.50 -9.93 -8.96
C MET A 169 -2.03 -9.59 -8.73
N LEU A 170 -1.43 -10.04 -7.62
CA LEU A 170 -0.02 -9.86 -7.32
C LEU A 170 0.86 -10.47 -8.42
N ASN A 171 0.57 -11.70 -8.86
CA ASN A 171 1.33 -12.33 -9.93
C ASN A 171 1.21 -11.54 -11.25
N ALA A 172 -0.01 -11.16 -11.61
CA ALA A 172 -0.29 -10.52 -12.90
C ALA A 172 0.31 -9.12 -13.04
N HIS A 173 0.46 -8.39 -11.92
CA HIS A 173 0.96 -7.01 -11.92
C HIS A 173 2.37 -6.88 -11.31
N LYS A 174 3.10 -7.99 -11.16
CA LYS A 174 4.45 -7.95 -10.60
C LYS A 174 5.39 -7.07 -11.43
N GLU A 175 5.37 -7.24 -12.74
CA GLU A 175 6.21 -6.47 -13.66
C GLU A 175 5.82 -4.98 -13.68
N ASP A 176 4.52 -4.67 -13.64
CA ASP A 176 4.03 -3.28 -13.55
C ASP A 176 4.57 -2.58 -12.28
N VAL A 177 4.54 -3.27 -11.14
CA VAL A 177 5.04 -2.76 -9.87
C VAL A 177 6.54 -2.59 -9.88
N ILE A 178 7.28 -3.59 -10.36
CA ILE A 178 8.75 -3.52 -10.48
C ILE A 178 9.13 -2.33 -11.35
N LYS A 179 8.52 -2.20 -12.52
CA LYS A 179 8.78 -1.07 -13.42
C LYS A 179 8.52 0.26 -12.73
N PHE A 180 7.38 0.41 -12.04
CA PHE A 180 7.04 1.64 -11.32
C PHE A 180 8.04 2.02 -10.23
N ILE A 181 8.61 1.03 -9.53
CA ILE A 181 9.64 1.26 -8.52
C ILE A 181 10.97 1.64 -9.21
N THR A 182 11.40 0.86 -10.20
CA THR A 182 12.66 1.10 -10.93
C THR A 182 12.68 2.47 -11.60
N ASP A 183 11.63 2.83 -12.35
CA ASP A 183 11.55 4.14 -13.02
C ASP A 183 11.75 5.30 -12.02
N ARG A 184 11.22 5.16 -10.80
CA ARG A 184 11.33 6.19 -9.76
C ARG A 184 12.69 6.23 -9.08
N LEU A 185 13.32 5.08 -8.89
CA LEU A 185 14.69 5.03 -8.37
C LEU A 185 15.65 5.67 -9.37
N GLU A 186 15.46 5.43 -10.66
CA GLU A 186 16.25 6.06 -11.73
C GLU A 186 16.02 7.59 -11.77
N GLU A 187 14.76 8.05 -11.67
CA GLU A 187 14.44 9.49 -11.57
C GLU A 187 15.11 10.16 -10.34
N ASP A 188 15.07 9.50 -9.16
CA ASP A 188 15.68 10.03 -7.93
C ASP A 188 17.23 10.10 -8.06
N GLU A 189 17.88 9.12 -8.70
CA GLU A 189 19.33 9.11 -8.95
C GLU A 189 19.76 10.23 -9.92
N GLU A 190 18.99 10.46 -10.99
CA GLU A 190 19.27 11.54 -11.95
C GLU A 190 19.16 12.94 -11.30
N ASP A 191 18.17 13.15 -10.44
CA ASP A 191 17.97 14.41 -9.72
C ASP A 191 19.11 14.69 -8.73
N ASP A 192 19.63 13.66 -8.05
CA ASP A 192 20.78 13.77 -7.13
C ASP A 192 22.08 14.10 -7.89
N GLU A 193 22.32 13.49 -9.05
CA GLU A 193 23.49 13.81 -9.89
C GLU A 193 23.42 15.24 -10.45
N ALA A 194 22.24 15.69 -10.89
CA ALA A 194 22.05 17.05 -11.42
C ALA A 194 22.15 18.14 -10.33
N GLY A 195 21.74 17.85 -9.09
CA GLY A 195 21.83 18.77 -7.96
C GLY A 195 23.23 18.91 -7.36
N GLY A 196 24.13 17.96 -7.62
CA GLY A 196 25.49 17.93 -7.09
C GLY A 196 26.52 18.82 -7.81
N ASP A 197 26.20 19.33 -9.01
CA ASP A 197 27.09 20.17 -9.84
C ASP A 197 26.74 21.68 -9.77
N SER A 198 25.98 22.08 -8.74
CA SER A 198 25.48 23.46 -8.52
C SER A 198 26.20 24.23 -7.42
#